data_AF-K2EN67-F1
#
_entry.id   AF-K2EN67-F1
#
_cell.length_a   1.000
_cell.length_b   1.000
_cell.length_c   1.000
_cell.angle_alpha   90.00
_cell.angle_beta   90.00
_cell.angle_gamma   90.00
#
_symmetry.space_group_name_H-M   'P 1'
#
loop_
_entity.id
_entity.type
_entity.pdbx_description
1 polymer ?
#
loop_
_entity_poly.entity_id
_entity_poly.type
_entity_poly.pdbx_seq_one_letter_code
_entity_poly.pdbx_strand_id
1 'polypeptide(L)'
;MNVAVAGEDEKISGRVRIIPLGIDDNFWIAGATGPCGGDTEMFYDMRPEEGPLEGKFGDLVDSFRLMEVWNNVFMEFNKTVEGKYEKLATPNVDTGMGVERTLAVLDGQTTVFETELFQAIFEKISEISGSGYGDSEEVKKSFRIVADHVRASVFMISDGVTPLNTGAGYVLRRLIRRAVRYGKLIGIEKDFTVSVAEVVIQKFGDFYPELKKNRETIFAELKKEEEKFRKTLEHGLKQFNKLSVATISGKDAFDLYQTYGFPLELTVELAKEKGIVVDEKEANEELKKHQELSRTASAGMFKGGLQDSGEETAKLHTAAHLLLASLRQVLGNHVFQKGSNITPERLRLDFSHPEKVEPSQLKEVENLVNAAIEAKLEVVKEEMTLERAKEIGAMGVFEAKYGEMVSVYSVVDDKGEVVSREICGGPHAKNTAELGHFKIAKEEASSSGVRRIKAVLE
;
A
#
# COMPACT_ATOMS: atom_id res chain seq x y z
N MET A 1 -26.28 36.52 -22.80
CA MET A 1 -26.19 36.88 -21.37
C MET A 1 -24.97 37.76 -21.23
N ASN A 2 -25.07 38.93 -20.58
CA ASN A 2 -23.88 39.72 -20.23
C ASN A 2 -23.17 38.97 -19.09
N VAL A 3 -22.21 38.12 -19.44
CA VAL A 3 -21.39 37.39 -18.47
C VAL A 3 -20.17 38.23 -18.16
N ALA A 4 -19.97 38.57 -16.89
CA ALA A 4 -18.74 39.21 -16.44
C ALA A 4 -17.64 38.17 -16.25
N VAL A 5 -16.43 38.52 -16.68
CA VAL A 5 -15.20 37.71 -16.60
C VAL A 5 -14.23 38.47 -15.69
N ALA A 6 -13.65 37.80 -14.70
CA ALA A 6 -12.54 38.35 -13.91
C ALA A 6 -11.19 38.09 -14.62
N GLY A 7 -10.12 38.81 -14.30
CA GLY A 7 -8.76 38.38 -14.67
C GLY A 7 -8.25 37.24 -13.80
N GLU A 8 -7.12 36.66 -14.19
CA GLU A 8 -6.37 35.68 -13.40
C GLU A 8 -5.99 36.31 -12.05
N ASP A 9 -6.37 35.66 -10.94
CA ASP A 9 -6.16 36.14 -9.57
C ASP A 9 -6.74 37.53 -9.22
N GLU A 10 -7.60 38.10 -10.07
CA GLU A 10 -8.26 39.36 -9.78
C GLU A 10 -9.31 39.21 -8.67
N LYS A 11 -9.53 40.29 -7.91
CA LYS A 11 -10.62 40.32 -6.93
C LYS A 11 -11.96 40.24 -7.66
N ILE A 12 -12.71 39.19 -7.37
CA ILE A 12 -14.08 39.02 -7.81
C ILE A 12 -14.92 40.12 -7.15
N SER A 13 -15.77 40.78 -7.95
CA SER A 13 -16.78 41.71 -7.45
C SER A 13 -18.07 41.60 -8.28
N GLY A 14 -19.21 41.57 -7.60
CA GLY A 14 -20.52 41.55 -8.26
C GLY A 14 -20.89 40.17 -8.85
N ARG A 15 -21.34 40.13 -10.11
CA ARG A 15 -21.90 38.93 -10.77
C ARG A 15 -20.94 38.33 -11.80
N VAL A 16 -19.69 38.07 -11.41
CA VAL A 16 -18.73 37.33 -12.23
C VAL A 16 -19.17 35.87 -12.34
N ARG A 17 -19.11 35.29 -13.54
CA ARG A 17 -19.40 33.85 -13.74
C ARG A 17 -18.29 33.06 -14.42
N ILE A 18 -17.27 33.74 -14.96
CA ILE A 18 -16.13 33.10 -15.61
C ILE A 18 -14.87 33.70 -14.99
N ILE A 19 -13.96 32.84 -14.55
CA ILE A 19 -12.67 33.22 -13.96
C ILE A 19 -11.61 32.41 -14.71
N PRO A 20 -10.77 33.05 -15.55
CA PRO A 20 -9.64 32.41 -16.18
C PRO A 20 -8.56 32.16 -15.12
N LEU A 21 -8.01 30.96 -15.12
CA LEU A 21 -6.91 30.58 -14.24
C LEU A 21 -5.72 30.09 -15.07
N GLY A 22 -4.54 30.08 -14.45
CA GLY A 22 -3.30 29.64 -15.07
C GLY A 22 -3.25 28.12 -15.29
N ILE A 23 -2.21 27.68 -15.99
CA ILE A 23 -1.94 26.25 -16.23
C ILE A 23 -1.73 25.46 -14.92
N ASP A 24 -1.26 26.12 -13.87
CA ASP A 24 -1.02 25.47 -12.58
C ASP A 24 -2.33 25.14 -11.85
N ASP A 25 -3.42 25.83 -12.19
CA ASP A 25 -4.73 25.68 -11.54
C ASP A 25 -5.76 24.97 -12.44
N ASN A 26 -5.69 25.15 -13.76
CA ASN A 26 -6.74 24.72 -14.70
C ASN A 26 -6.14 23.93 -15.90
N PHE A 27 -5.32 22.94 -15.55
CA PHE A 27 -4.77 21.93 -16.45
C PHE A 27 -4.68 20.59 -15.73
N TRP A 28 -5.38 19.58 -16.25
CA TRP A 28 -5.45 18.27 -15.64
C TRP A 28 -4.53 17.25 -16.32
N ILE A 29 -3.92 16.38 -15.51
CA ILE A 29 -3.11 15.26 -15.98
C ILE A 29 -3.29 14.04 -15.09
N ALA A 30 -3.42 12.86 -15.71
CA ALA A 30 -3.67 11.59 -14.99
C ALA A 30 -2.54 11.15 -14.03
N GLY A 31 -1.33 11.68 -14.18
CA GLY A 31 -0.17 11.34 -13.35
C GLY A 31 1.12 12.03 -13.80
N ALA A 32 2.27 11.38 -13.57
CA ALA A 32 3.55 11.91 -14.05
C ALA A 32 3.64 11.96 -15.58
N THR A 33 2.94 11.04 -16.24
CA THR A 33 2.78 10.90 -17.68
C THR A 33 1.33 10.51 -18.01
N GLY A 34 0.97 10.59 -19.29
CA GLY A 34 -0.32 10.13 -19.79
C GLY A 34 -1.19 11.25 -20.35
N PRO A 35 -2.45 10.92 -20.70
CA PRO A 35 -3.41 11.87 -21.24
C PRO A 35 -3.63 13.09 -20.32
N CYS A 36 -3.75 14.28 -20.92
CA CYS A 36 -3.90 15.56 -20.23
C CYS A 36 -4.51 16.65 -21.12
N GLY A 37 -4.89 17.76 -20.50
CA GLY A 37 -5.37 18.94 -21.20
C GLY A 37 -5.87 20.03 -20.26
N GLY A 38 -6.27 21.15 -20.84
CA GLY A 38 -6.95 22.21 -20.09
C GLY A 38 -8.34 21.73 -19.64
N ASP A 39 -8.83 22.27 -18.54
CA ASP A 39 -10.13 21.90 -18.01
C ASP A 39 -11.01 23.11 -17.71
N THR A 40 -12.24 22.86 -17.24
CA THR A 40 -13.18 23.89 -16.84
C THR A 40 -13.91 23.41 -15.60
N GLU A 41 -13.66 24.10 -14.50
CA GLU A 41 -14.26 23.78 -13.22
C GLU A 41 -15.49 24.67 -12.95
N MET A 42 -16.55 24.06 -12.44
CA MET A 42 -17.81 24.71 -12.12
C MET A 42 -17.97 24.79 -10.61
N PHE A 43 -18.05 26.02 -10.12
CA PHE A 43 -18.23 26.32 -8.71
C PHE A 43 -19.65 26.80 -8.42
N TYR A 44 -20.19 26.36 -7.30
CA TYR A 44 -21.47 26.81 -6.77
C TYR A 44 -21.26 27.69 -5.55
N ASP A 45 -22.02 28.79 -5.49
CA ASP A 45 -22.07 29.66 -4.32
C ASP A 45 -22.94 29.02 -3.23
N MET A 46 -22.28 28.53 -2.18
CA MET A 46 -22.90 27.78 -1.08
C MET A 46 -23.68 28.66 -0.11
N ARG A 47 -23.43 29.98 -0.12
CA ARG A 47 -24.00 30.91 0.87
C ARG A 47 -24.53 32.19 0.22
N PRO A 48 -25.34 32.12 -0.87
CA PRO A 48 -25.76 33.30 -1.64
C PRO A 48 -26.46 34.38 -0.80
N GLU A 49 -26.97 34.03 0.38
CA GLU A 49 -27.56 34.93 1.37
C GLU A 49 -26.58 35.93 2.00
N GLU A 50 -25.26 35.66 2.05
CA GLU A 50 -24.29 36.64 2.60
C GLU A 50 -23.97 37.77 1.59
N GLY A 51 -24.61 37.78 0.42
CA GLY A 51 -24.50 38.83 -0.59
C GLY A 51 -23.68 38.43 -1.82
N PRO A 52 -23.33 39.39 -2.69
CA PRO A 52 -22.50 39.16 -3.88
C PRO A 52 -21.13 38.60 -3.53
N LEU A 53 -20.52 37.87 -4.47
CA LEU A 53 -19.15 37.38 -4.30
C LEU A 53 -18.18 38.56 -4.32
N GLU A 54 -17.42 38.70 -3.24
CA GLU A 54 -16.38 39.70 -3.07
C GLU A 54 -15.13 39.05 -2.46
N GLY A 55 -13.97 39.21 -3.11
CA GLY A 55 -12.71 38.66 -2.60
C GLY A 55 -11.90 37.94 -3.68
N LYS A 56 -10.82 37.28 -3.27
CA LYS A 56 -10.06 36.42 -4.17
C LYS A 56 -10.77 35.09 -4.33
N PHE A 57 -10.65 34.50 -5.52
CA PHE A 57 -11.25 33.19 -5.81
C PHE A 57 -10.80 32.11 -4.82
N GLY A 58 -9.50 31.97 -4.58
CA GLY A 58 -8.94 31.00 -3.62
C GLY A 58 -9.49 31.18 -2.21
N ASP A 59 -9.59 32.41 -1.70
CA ASP A 59 -10.14 32.69 -0.36
C ASP A 59 -11.62 32.27 -0.24
N LEU A 60 -12.39 32.40 -1.32
CA LEU A 60 -13.79 31.99 -1.37
C LEU A 60 -13.92 30.45 -1.42
N VAL A 61 -12.99 29.77 -2.08
CA VAL A 61 -12.92 28.30 -2.07
C VAL A 61 -12.51 27.79 -0.68
N ASP A 62 -11.45 28.36 -0.08
CA ASP A 62 -10.93 27.98 1.23
C ASP A 62 -11.93 28.21 2.37
N SER A 63 -12.78 29.25 2.24
CA SER A 63 -13.87 29.53 3.18
C SER A 63 -15.15 28.73 2.93
N PHE A 64 -15.13 27.77 1.99
CA PHE A 64 -16.29 27.00 1.53
C PHE A 64 -17.44 27.88 1.03
N ARG A 65 -17.15 29.13 0.62
CA ARG A 65 -18.15 30.00 -0.01
C ARG A 65 -18.44 29.51 -1.42
N LEU A 66 -17.39 29.11 -2.13
CA LEU A 66 -17.48 28.46 -3.43
C LEU A 66 -17.09 26.99 -3.27
N MET A 67 -17.94 26.09 -3.79
CA MET A 67 -17.63 24.67 -3.86
C MET A 67 -17.65 24.21 -5.31
N GLU A 68 -16.54 23.63 -5.76
CA GLU A 68 -16.45 22.97 -7.06
C GLU A 68 -17.40 21.76 -7.09
N VAL A 69 -18.36 21.73 -8.00
CA VAL A 69 -19.34 20.64 -8.13
C VAL A 69 -19.09 19.75 -9.34
N TRP A 70 -18.38 20.26 -10.34
CA TRP A 70 -18.17 19.57 -11.60
C TRP A 70 -16.92 20.10 -12.31
N ASN A 71 -16.12 19.21 -12.90
CA ASN A 71 -15.04 19.53 -13.81
C ASN A 71 -15.26 18.89 -15.20
N ASN A 72 -14.96 19.62 -16.28
CA ASN A 72 -14.80 19.07 -17.63
C ASN A 72 -13.37 19.29 -18.14
N VAL A 73 -12.62 18.20 -18.28
CA VAL A 73 -11.27 18.18 -18.84
C VAL A 73 -11.33 17.92 -20.34
N PHE A 74 -10.70 18.79 -21.12
CA PHE A 74 -10.55 18.65 -22.57
C PHE A 74 -9.24 17.92 -22.86
N MET A 75 -9.30 16.60 -22.93
CA MET A 75 -8.14 15.74 -23.15
C MET A 75 -7.64 15.90 -24.59
N GLU A 76 -6.57 16.67 -24.74
CA GLU A 76 -5.99 17.03 -26.05
C GLU A 76 -4.56 16.51 -26.23
N PHE A 77 -3.85 16.25 -25.13
CA PHE A 77 -2.43 15.92 -25.13
C PHE A 77 -2.14 14.62 -24.38
N ASN A 78 -0.98 14.05 -24.64
CA ASN A 78 -0.36 12.99 -23.88
C ASN A 78 1.03 13.46 -23.45
N LYS A 79 1.27 13.53 -22.13
CA LYS A 79 2.58 13.87 -21.59
C LYS A 79 3.49 12.64 -21.58
N THR A 80 4.64 12.75 -22.24
CA THR A 80 5.65 11.69 -22.29
C THR A 80 6.53 11.66 -21.04
N VAL A 81 7.32 10.60 -20.87
CA VAL A 81 8.27 10.46 -19.75
C VAL A 81 9.34 11.56 -19.76
N GLU A 82 9.69 12.05 -20.95
CA GLU A 82 10.61 13.18 -21.16
C GLU A 82 9.96 14.54 -20.89
N GLY A 83 8.68 14.57 -20.51
CA GLY A 83 7.93 15.79 -20.21
C GLY A 83 7.41 16.53 -21.43
N LYS A 84 7.42 15.93 -22.62
CA LYS A 84 6.84 16.53 -23.84
C LYS A 84 5.34 16.30 -23.91
N TYR A 85 4.62 17.22 -24.52
CA TYR A 85 3.18 17.10 -24.78
C TYR A 85 2.94 16.79 -26.25
N GLU A 86 2.38 15.62 -26.52
CA GLU A 86 2.04 15.16 -27.86
C GLU A 86 0.53 15.17 -28.05
N LYS A 87 0.00 15.59 -29.20
CA LYS A 87 -1.45 15.58 -29.42
C LYS A 87 -2.00 14.15 -29.40
N LEU A 88 -3.13 13.96 -28.72
CA LEU A 88 -3.86 12.69 -28.75
C LEU A 88 -4.39 12.44 -30.16
N ALA A 89 -4.31 11.18 -30.60
CA ALA A 89 -4.91 10.75 -31.87
C ALA A 89 -6.45 10.88 -31.85
N THR A 90 -7.05 10.76 -30.67
CA THR A 90 -8.49 10.93 -30.45
C THR A 90 -8.70 11.76 -29.20
N PRO A 91 -8.94 13.07 -29.33
CA PRO A 91 -9.32 13.92 -28.21
C PRO A 91 -10.67 13.49 -27.65
N ASN A 92 -10.87 13.71 -26.35
CA ASN A 92 -12.13 13.46 -25.67
C ASN A 92 -12.40 14.51 -24.59
N VAL A 93 -13.64 14.56 -24.12
CA VAL A 93 -13.99 15.29 -22.91
C VAL A 93 -14.10 14.27 -21.78
N ASP A 94 -13.29 14.44 -20.74
CA ASP A 94 -13.43 13.71 -19.49
C ASP A 94 -14.17 14.60 -18.50
N THR A 95 -15.22 14.09 -17.85
CA THR A 95 -16.07 14.91 -16.99
C THR A 95 -16.27 14.22 -15.66
N GLY A 96 -16.16 14.97 -14.57
CA GLY A 96 -16.39 14.46 -13.21
C GLY A 96 -17.30 15.39 -12.43
N MET A 97 -18.50 14.93 -12.08
CA MET A 97 -19.42 15.64 -11.18
C MET A 97 -19.41 14.95 -9.82
N GLY A 98 -19.12 15.71 -8.76
CA GLY A 98 -19.06 15.16 -7.40
C GLY A 98 -20.45 14.96 -6.81
N VAL A 99 -20.97 13.72 -6.81
CA VAL A 99 -22.33 13.40 -6.35
C VAL A 99 -22.60 13.92 -4.93
N GLU A 100 -21.70 13.73 -3.97
CA GLU A 100 -21.89 14.23 -2.60
C GLU A 100 -21.87 15.76 -2.51
N ARG A 101 -21.08 16.43 -3.36
CA ARG A 101 -21.06 17.90 -3.42
C ARG A 101 -22.35 18.43 -4.05
N THR A 102 -22.82 17.79 -5.12
CA THR A 102 -24.12 18.11 -5.73
C THR A 102 -25.27 17.93 -4.73
N LEU A 103 -25.25 16.85 -3.94
CA LEU A 103 -26.26 16.62 -2.91
C LEU A 103 -26.23 17.75 -1.85
N ALA A 104 -25.05 18.10 -1.35
CA ALA A 104 -24.92 19.21 -0.39
C ALA A 104 -25.47 20.53 -0.95
N VAL A 105 -25.22 20.83 -2.24
CA VAL A 105 -25.79 22.00 -2.91
C VAL A 105 -27.31 21.95 -2.96
N LEU A 106 -27.88 20.82 -3.39
CA LEU A 106 -29.34 20.66 -3.52
C LEU A 106 -30.06 20.75 -2.18
N ASP A 107 -29.42 20.29 -1.12
CA ASP A 107 -29.95 20.32 0.25
C ASP A 107 -29.67 21.65 0.98
N GLY A 108 -28.98 22.60 0.34
CA GLY A 108 -28.62 23.89 0.94
C GLY A 108 -27.63 23.77 2.11
N GLN A 109 -26.78 22.75 2.08
CA GLN A 109 -25.80 22.42 3.11
C GLN A 109 -24.42 22.93 2.74
N THR A 110 -23.61 23.28 3.74
CA THR A 110 -22.30 23.92 3.49
C THR A 110 -21.16 22.93 3.34
N THR A 111 -21.35 21.68 3.77
CA THR A 111 -20.35 20.62 3.64
C THR A 111 -21.00 19.29 3.29
N VAL A 112 -20.27 18.41 2.59
CA VAL A 112 -20.74 17.05 2.26
C VAL A 112 -21.08 16.21 3.49
N PHE A 113 -20.52 16.55 4.66
CA PHE A 113 -20.74 15.83 5.91
C PHE A 113 -22.08 16.16 6.58
N GLU A 114 -22.78 17.20 6.12
CA GLU A 114 -24.13 17.52 6.58
C GLU A 114 -25.20 16.67 5.88
N THR A 115 -24.81 16.01 4.77
CA THR A 115 -25.74 15.24 3.95
C THR A 115 -26.22 13.99 4.69
N GLU A 116 -27.37 13.47 4.27
CA GLU A 116 -27.92 12.21 4.80
C GLU A 116 -26.98 11.00 4.62
N LEU A 117 -25.92 11.13 3.82
CA LEU A 117 -24.92 10.10 3.61
C LEU A 117 -24.12 9.79 4.88
N PHE A 118 -23.94 10.78 5.76
CA PHE A 118 -23.09 10.65 6.96
C PHE A 118 -23.87 10.57 8.27
N GLN A 119 -25.15 10.95 8.30
CA GLN A 119 -25.93 11.04 9.54
C GLN A 119 -25.94 9.74 10.36
N ALA A 120 -26.35 8.62 9.76
CA ALA A 120 -26.36 7.32 10.44
C ALA A 120 -24.96 6.85 10.90
N ILE A 121 -23.92 7.24 10.17
CA ILE A 121 -22.53 6.93 10.53
C ILE A 121 -22.12 7.75 11.76
N PHE A 122 -22.43 9.05 11.78
CA PHE A 122 -22.18 9.93 12.92
C PHE A 122 -22.98 9.54 14.16
N GLU A 123 -24.23 9.13 14.01
CA GLU A 123 -25.03 8.58 15.11
C GLU A 123 -24.34 7.35 15.72
N LYS A 124 -23.84 6.43 14.88
CA LYS A 124 -23.11 5.27 15.37
C LYS A 124 -21.80 5.64 16.07
N ILE A 125 -21.05 6.60 15.54
CA ILE A 125 -19.83 7.10 16.18
C ILE A 125 -20.18 7.76 17.53
N SER A 126 -21.27 8.52 17.59
CA SER A 126 -21.73 9.16 18.83
C SER A 126 -22.13 8.14 19.90
N GLU A 127 -22.86 7.09 19.51
CA GLU A 127 -23.23 5.97 20.39
C GLU A 127 -21.99 5.30 21.00
N ILE A 128 -20.95 5.08 20.21
CA ILE A 128 -19.72 4.38 20.63
C ILE A 128 -18.79 5.28 21.45
N SER A 129 -18.65 6.55 21.05
CA SER A 129 -17.73 7.51 21.67
C SER A 129 -18.30 8.17 22.92
N GLY A 130 -19.63 8.32 23.01
CA GLY A 130 -20.27 9.19 23.99
C GLY A 130 -20.11 10.69 23.71
N SER A 131 -19.47 11.08 22.60
CA SER A 131 -19.35 12.47 22.15
C SER A 131 -20.40 12.78 21.08
N GLY A 132 -20.81 14.04 20.97
CA GLY A 132 -21.66 14.55 19.89
C GLY A 132 -20.84 15.17 18.77
N TYR A 133 -21.26 14.98 17.51
CA TYR A 133 -20.57 15.54 16.34
C TYR A 133 -20.30 17.04 16.49
N GLY A 134 -21.24 17.80 17.07
CA GLY A 134 -21.16 19.25 17.23
C GLY A 134 -20.47 19.75 18.51
N ASP A 135 -19.90 18.88 19.35
CA ASP A 135 -19.40 19.27 20.68
C ASP A 135 -18.20 20.22 20.63
N SER A 136 -17.30 20.05 19.65
CA SER A 136 -16.20 20.98 19.35
C SER A 136 -15.72 20.81 17.91
N GLU A 137 -14.90 21.73 17.40
CA GLU A 137 -14.31 21.59 16.06
C GLU A 137 -13.36 20.39 15.95
N GLU A 138 -12.66 20.04 17.04
CA GLU A 138 -11.82 18.84 17.13
C GLU A 138 -12.65 17.56 17.08
N VAL A 139 -13.81 17.55 17.74
CA VAL A 139 -14.75 16.43 17.71
C VAL A 139 -15.35 16.30 16.31
N LYS A 140 -15.82 17.41 15.69
CA LYS A 140 -16.29 17.42 14.29
C LYS A 140 -15.25 16.83 13.35
N LYS A 141 -14.01 17.30 13.44
CA LYS A 141 -12.89 16.81 12.63
C LYS A 141 -12.70 15.31 12.81
N SER A 142 -12.73 14.82 14.05
CA SER A 142 -12.56 13.40 14.36
C SER A 142 -13.68 12.55 13.78
N PHE A 143 -14.94 12.97 13.93
CA PHE A 143 -16.10 12.30 13.34
C PHE A 143 -16.01 12.23 11.82
N ARG A 144 -15.69 13.34 11.15
CA ARG A 144 -15.52 13.40 9.68
C ARG A 144 -14.47 12.41 9.20
N ILE A 145 -13.30 12.40 9.85
CA ILE A 145 -12.20 11.51 9.48
C ILE A 145 -12.57 10.05 9.73
N VAL A 146 -13.17 9.74 10.88
CA VAL A 146 -13.60 8.37 11.19
C VAL A 146 -14.64 7.87 10.17
N ALA A 147 -15.68 8.66 9.92
CA ALA A 147 -16.75 8.27 9.02
C ALA A 147 -16.25 8.07 7.58
N ASP A 148 -15.52 9.05 7.04
CA ASP A 148 -14.98 9.00 5.69
C ASP A 148 -14.00 7.83 5.50
N HIS A 149 -13.03 7.70 6.41
CA HIS A 149 -11.97 6.70 6.25
C HIS A 149 -12.46 5.27 6.47
N VAL A 150 -13.40 5.04 7.40
CA VAL A 150 -14.01 3.71 7.54
C VAL A 150 -14.89 3.39 6.34
N ARG A 151 -15.68 4.36 5.84
CA ARG A 151 -16.47 4.21 4.60
C ARG A 151 -15.56 3.81 3.42
N ALA A 152 -14.49 4.55 3.17
CA ALA A 152 -13.53 4.24 2.12
C ALA A 152 -12.88 2.86 2.31
N SER A 153 -12.50 2.51 3.55
CA SER A 153 -11.89 1.23 3.86
C SER A 153 -12.83 0.04 3.57
N VAL A 154 -14.13 0.19 3.84
CA VAL A 154 -15.15 -0.81 3.54
C VAL A 154 -15.22 -1.10 2.04
N PHE A 155 -15.29 -0.07 1.20
CA PHE A 155 -15.32 -0.23 -0.25
C PHE A 155 -14.01 -0.83 -0.78
N MET A 156 -12.86 -0.33 -0.33
CA MET A 156 -11.55 -0.87 -0.74
C MET A 156 -11.41 -2.37 -0.42
N ILE A 157 -11.83 -2.81 0.78
CA ILE A 157 -11.77 -4.23 1.15
C ILE A 157 -12.77 -5.06 0.34
N SER A 158 -13.96 -4.52 0.09
CA SER A 158 -14.95 -5.17 -0.77
C SER A 158 -14.41 -5.41 -2.18
N ASP A 159 -13.61 -4.49 -2.71
CA ASP A 159 -12.94 -4.60 -4.02
C ASP A 159 -11.68 -5.50 -4.00
N GLY A 160 -11.40 -6.16 -2.87
CA GLY A 160 -10.32 -7.13 -2.72
C GLY A 160 -8.99 -6.56 -2.25
N VAL A 161 -8.94 -5.29 -1.81
CA VAL A 161 -7.73 -4.72 -1.23
C VAL A 161 -7.57 -5.16 0.22
N THR A 162 -6.40 -5.70 0.57
CA THR A 162 -6.06 -6.06 1.96
C THR A 162 -4.98 -5.12 2.54
N PRO A 163 -4.93 -4.87 3.87
CA PRO A 163 -3.92 -4.02 4.48
C PRO A 163 -2.47 -4.52 4.29
N LEU A 164 -1.65 -3.79 3.52
CA LEU A 164 -0.26 -4.14 3.18
C LEU A 164 0.71 -2.99 3.49
N ASN A 165 2.02 -3.22 3.26
CA ASN A 165 3.07 -2.20 3.47
C ASN A 165 3.29 -1.31 2.23
N THR A 166 2.72 -1.65 1.07
CA THR A 166 2.94 -0.98 -0.21
C THR A 166 1.65 -0.89 -1.03
N GLY A 167 1.64 0.00 -2.03
CA GLY A 167 0.53 0.14 -3.00
C GLY A 167 -0.82 0.47 -2.36
N ALA A 168 -1.91 -0.02 -2.95
CA ALA A 168 -3.26 0.22 -2.46
C ALA A 168 -3.46 -0.31 -1.02
N GLY A 169 -2.83 -1.43 -0.66
CA GLY A 169 -2.91 -1.96 0.70
C GLY A 169 -2.25 -1.08 1.75
N TYR A 170 -1.21 -0.31 1.39
CA TYR A 170 -0.65 0.73 2.27
C TYR A 170 -1.64 1.87 2.50
N VAL A 171 -2.33 2.31 1.44
CA VAL A 171 -3.35 3.37 1.54
C VAL A 171 -4.50 2.90 2.44
N LEU A 172 -5.03 1.70 2.21
CA LEU A 172 -6.09 1.12 3.06
C LEU A 172 -5.65 1.07 4.53
N ARG A 173 -4.44 0.56 4.79
CA ARG A 173 -3.88 0.53 6.14
C ARG A 173 -3.83 1.93 6.76
N ARG A 174 -3.36 2.93 6.00
CA ARG A 174 -3.27 4.32 6.47
C ARG A 174 -4.64 4.89 6.84
N LEU A 175 -5.68 4.64 6.04
CA LEU A 175 -7.05 5.08 6.31
C LEU A 175 -7.58 4.47 7.63
N ILE A 176 -7.46 3.15 7.79
CA ILE A 176 -7.89 2.44 9.02
C ILE A 176 -7.17 3.01 10.24
N ARG A 177 -5.84 3.16 10.18
CA ARG A 177 -5.04 3.65 11.30
C ARG A 177 -5.36 5.10 11.69
N ARG A 178 -5.59 5.97 10.70
CA ARG A 178 -6.06 7.34 10.94
C ARG A 178 -7.43 7.34 11.61
N ALA A 179 -8.38 6.53 11.12
CA ALA A 179 -9.68 6.39 11.78
C ALA A 179 -9.55 5.93 13.24
N VAL A 180 -8.72 4.93 13.52
CA VAL A 180 -8.50 4.42 14.89
C VAL A 180 -7.88 5.51 15.80
N ARG A 181 -6.91 6.28 15.30
CA ARG A 181 -6.33 7.40 16.05
C ARG A 181 -7.39 8.46 16.39
N TYR A 182 -8.15 8.92 15.40
CA TYR A 182 -9.16 9.96 15.62
C TYR A 182 -10.34 9.44 16.47
N GLY A 183 -10.67 8.14 16.38
CA GLY A 183 -11.58 7.49 17.31
C GLY A 183 -11.09 7.57 18.76
N LYS A 184 -9.79 7.36 19.02
CA LYS A 184 -9.21 7.50 20.36
C LYS A 184 -9.33 8.94 20.90
N LEU A 185 -9.18 9.96 20.05
CA LEU A 185 -9.30 11.37 20.46
C LEU A 185 -10.69 11.74 20.95
N ILE A 186 -11.72 11.03 20.48
CA ILE A 186 -13.12 11.17 20.95
C ILE A 186 -13.50 10.08 21.96
N GLY A 187 -12.55 9.43 22.60
CA GLY A 187 -12.81 8.49 23.71
C GLY A 187 -13.13 7.04 23.31
N ILE A 188 -12.97 6.66 22.04
CA ILE A 188 -13.20 5.27 21.61
C ILE A 188 -12.00 4.37 21.94
N GLU A 189 -12.11 3.63 23.05
CA GLU A 189 -11.04 2.76 23.55
C GLU A 189 -11.11 1.30 23.07
N LYS A 190 -12.22 0.89 22.45
CA LYS A 190 -12.45 -0.49 21.97
C LYS A 190 -12.64 -0.55 20.46
N ASP A 191 -12.63 -1.77 19.92
CA ASP A 191 -12.86 -2.02 18.50
C ASP A 191 -14.21 -1.45 18.06
N PHE A 192 -14.17 -0.55 17.06
CA PHE A 192 -15.37 0.14 16.58
C PHE A 192 -15.51 0.13 15.06
N THR A 193 -14.42 -0.15 14.33
CA THR A 193 -14.42 -0.07 12.86
C THR A 193 -15.42 -1.01 12.23
N VAL A 194 -15.61 -2.21 12.81
CA VAL A 194 -16.64 -3.18 12.39
C VAL A 194 -18.06 -2.61 12.60
N SER A 195 -18.33 -2.00 13.75
CA SER A 195 -19.64 -1.43 14.07
C SER A 195 -20.01 -0.28 13.13
N VAL A 196 -19.02 0.54 12.75
CA VAL A 196 -19.21 1.61 11.76
C VAL A 196 -19.36 1.03 10.35
N ALA A 197 -18.57 0.02 10.00
CA ALA A 197 -18.66 -0.67 8.71
C ALA A 197 -20.02 -1.34 8.49
N GLU A 198 -20.64 -1.90 9.53
CA GLU A 198 -21.99 -2.44 9.49
C GLU A 198 -23.00 -1.39 8.97
N VAL A 199 -22.93 -0.16 9.48
CA VAL A 199 -23.81 0.95 9.05
C VAL A 199 -23.55 1.33 7.58
N VAL A 200 -22.28 1.34 7.16
CA VAL A 200 -21.91 1.57 5.76
C VAL A 200 -22.50 0.48 4.86
N ILE A 201 -22.34 -0.80 5.21
CA ILE A 201 -22.87 -1.93 4.43
C ILE A 201 -24.41 -1.89 4.38
N GLN A 202 -25.08 -1.52 5.48
CA GLN A 202 -26.53 -1.36 5.49
C GLN A 202 -27.00 -0.25 4.55
N LYS A 203 -26.30 0.89 4.54
CA LYS A 203 -26.68 2.06 3.75
C LYS A 203 -26.41 1.90 2.25
N PHE A 204 -25.30 1.24 1.89
CA PHE A 204 -24.84 1.15 0.51
C PHE A 204 -25.09 -0.23 -0.13
N GLY A 205 -25.33 -1.28 0.66
CA GLY A 205 -25.35 -2.66 0.17
C GLY A 205 -26.54 -3.05 -0.72
N ASP A 206 -27.56 -2.21 -0.86
CA ASP A 206 -28.61 -2.39 -1.86
C ASP A 206 -28.14 -1.96 -3.26
N PHE A 207 -27.27 -0.95 -3.34
CA PHE A 207 -26.68 -0.46 -4.59
C PHE A 207 -25.39 -1.17 -4.95
N TYR A 208 -24.66 -1.65 -3.94
CA TYR A 208 -23.37 -2.33 -4.04
C TYR A 208 -23.45 -3.72 -3.37
N PRO A 209 -24.04 -4.74 -4.04
CA PRO A 209 -24.28 -6.07 -3.44
C PRO A 209 -23.02 -6.78 -2.94
N GLU A 210 -21.86 -6.47 -3.52
CA GLU A 210 -20.54 -6.95 -3.12
C GLU A 210 -20.23 -6.59 -1.66
N LEU A 211 -20.70 -5.46 -1.14
CA LEU A 211 -20.53 -5.08 0.26
C LEU A 211 -21.17 -6.11 1.20
N LYS A 212 -22.36 -6.60 0.85
CA LYS A 212 -23.06 -7.64 1.61
C LYS A 212 -22.38 -8.99 1.44
N LYS A 213 -22.00 -9.34 0.21
CA LYS A 213 -21.31 -10.60 -0.12
C LYS A 213 -19.98 -10.74 0.62
N ASN A 214 -19.21 -9.65 0.70
CA ASN A 214 -17.87 -9.63 1.27
C ASN A 214 -17.84 -9.15 2.74
N ARG A 215 -19.01 -9.02 3.39
CA ARG A 215 -19.16 -8.51 4.77
C ARG A 215 -18.20 -9.16 5.76
N GLU A 216 -18.10 -10.48 5.75
CA GLU A 216 -17.22 -11.20 6.69
C GLU A 216 -15.74 -10.90 6.46
N THR A 217 -15.32 -10.77 5.20
CA THR A 217 -13.94 -10.37 4.85
C THR A 217 -13.66 -8.92 5.27
N ILE A 218 -14.59 -8.00 5.02
CA ILE A 218 -14.50 -6.60 5.44
C ILE A 218 -14.31 -6.53 6.96
N PHE A 219 -15.14 -7.26 7.70
CA PHE A 219 -15.09 -7.27 9.16
C PHE A 219 -13.79 -7.87 9.69
N ALA A 220 -13.35 -8.99 9.10
CA ALA A 220 -12.11 -9.64 9.50
C ALA A 220 -10.88 -8.75 9.30
N GLU A 221 -10.74 -8.12 8.13
CA GLU A 221 -9.57 -7.27 7.83
C GLU A 221 -9.57 -5.97 8.65
N LEU A 222 -10.73 -5.31 8.81
CA LEU A 222 -10.86 -4.13 9.66
C LEU A 222 -10.48 -4.43 11.11
N LYS A 223 -11.08 -5.48 11.69
CA LYS A 223 -10.81 -5.88 13.07
C LYS A 223 -9.35 -6.22 13.28
N LYS A 224 -8.77 -7.03 12.39
CA LYS A 224 -7.38 -7.46 12.46
C LYS A 224 -6.42 -6.26 12.42
N GLU A 225 -6.63 -5.29 11.54
CA GLU A 225 -5.76 -4.13 11.46
C GLU A 225 -5.99 -3.15 12.62
N GLU A 226 -7.23 -2.98 13.10
CA GLU A 226 -7.54 -2.16 14.28
C GLU A 226 -6.87 -2.72 15.54
N GLU A 227 -7.06 -4.01 15.85
CA GLU A 227 -6.47 -4.67 17.02
C GLU A 227 -4.94 -4.60 16.99
N LYS A 228 -4.35 -4.83 15.81
CA LYS A 228 -2.91 -4.73 15.59
C LYS A 228 -2.42 -3.31 15.84
N PHE A 229 -3.10 -2.31 15.27
CA PHE A 229 -2.65 -0.94 15.35
C PHE A 229 -2.87 -0.33 16.74
N ARG A 230 -3.93 -0.67 17.48
CA ARG A 230 -4.15 -0.17 18.85
C ARG A 230 -2.96 -0.46 19.77
N LYS A 231 -2.40 -1.68 19.69
CA LYS A 231 -1.19 -2.07 20.43
C LYS A 231 0.02 -1.20 20.07
N THR A 232 0.16 -0.87 18.80
CA THR A 232 1.23 0.00 18.28
C THR A 232 1.02 1.47 18.65
N LEU A 233 -0.22 1.95 18.60
CA LEU A 233 -0.60 3.34 18.83
C LEU A 233 -0.25 3.78 20.26
N GLU A 234 -0.58 2.98 21.26
CA GLU A 234 -0.28 3.32 22.67
C GLU A 234 1.23 3.45 22.91
N HIS A 235 2.01 2.49 22.40
CA HIS A 235 3.45 2.52 22.53
C HIS A 235 4.05 3.70 21.75
N GLY A 236 3.60 3.92 20.51
CA GLY A 236 4.07 5.00 19.64
C GLY A 236 3.79 6.39 20.22
N LEU A 237 2.57 6.63 20.74
CA LEU A 237 2.23 7.89 21.41
C LEU A 237 3.11 8.14 22.64
N LYS A 238 3.41 7.09 23.42
CA LYS A 238 4.30 7.20 24.58
C LYS A 238 5.72 7.61 24.17
N GLN A 239 6.25 7.06 23.07
CA GLN A 239 7.59 7.45 22.58
C GLN A 239 7.57 8.83 21.94
N PHE A 240 6.55 9.14 21.14
CA PHE A 240 6.36 10.47 20.54
C PHE A 240 6.33 11.57 21.61
N ASN A 241 5.61 11.36 22.71
CA ASN A 241 5.54 12.34 23.80
C ASN A 241 6.87 12.52 24.56
N LYS A 242 7.83 11.59 24.46
CA LYS A 242 9.18 11.76 25.03
C LYS A 242 10.10 12.57 24.13
N LEU A 243 9.80 12.68 22.85
CA LEU A 243 10.51 13.53 21.89
C LEU A 243 10.05 14.99 22.11
N SER A 244 10.34 15.53 23.30
CA SER A 244 9.98 16.89 23.69
C SER A 244 11.01 17.89 23.15
N VAL A 245 11.02 18.08 21.83
CA VAL A 245 11.90 19.02 21.12
C VAL A 245 11.09 19.87 20.14
N ALA A 246 11.52 21.12 19.90
CA ALA A 246 10.87 22.05 18.97
C ALA A 246 10.88 21.54 17.51
N THR A 247 11.81 20.64 17.20
CA THR A 247 11.97 20.02 15.89
C THR A 247 12.25 18.52 16.06
N ILE A 248 11.49 17.67 15.38
CA ILE A 248 11.73 16.23 15.29
C ILE A 248 12.58 15.98 14.04
N SER A 249 13.75 15.35 14.20
CA SER A 249 14.60 15.00 13.06
C SER A 249 13.94 13.93 12.20
N GLY A 250 14.31 13.85 10.92
CA GLY A 250 13.81 12.80 10.04
C GLY A 250 14.20 11.41 10.53
N LYS A 251 15.36 11.29 11.17
CA LYS A 251 15.82 10.07 11.84
C LYS A 251 14.94 9.67 13.03
N ASP A 252 14.56 10.60 13.91
CA ASP A 252 13.68 10.31 15.04
C ASP A 252 12.28 9.89 14.56
N ALA A 253 11.77 10.57 13.52
CA ALA A 253 10.50 10.23 12.90
C ALA A 253 10.54 8.85 12.22
N PHE A 254 11.68 8.51 11.61
CA PHE A 254 11.94 7.21 11.04
C PHE A 254 12.13 6.11 12.10
N ASP A 255 12.77 6.40 13.23
CA ASP A 255 12.93 5.46 14.35
C ASP A 255 11.58 5.13 14.99
N LEU A 256 10.67 6.11 15.11
CA LEU A 256 9.26 5.89 15.48
C LEU A 256 8.59 4.86 14.55
N TYR A 257 8.83 4.99 13.25
CA TYR A 257 8.30 4.08 12.24
C TYR A 257 8.93 2.68 12.29
N GLN A 258 10.25 2.58 12.22
CA GLN A 258 10.95 1.30 12.11
C GLN A 258 10.93 0.52 13.42
N THR A 259 11.19 1.18 14.55
CA THR A 259 11.38 0.50 15.84
C THR A 259 10.06 0.24 16.53
N TYR A 260 9.15 1.22 16.48
CA TYR A 260 7.92 1.19 17.27
C TYR A 260 6.68 0.95 16.42
N GLY A 261 6.83 0.80 15.09
CA GLY A 261 5.73 0.59 14.15
C GLY A 261 4.82 1.81 13.97
N PHE A 262 5.23 2.97 14.51
CA PHE A 262 4.42 4.17 14.57
C PHE A 262 4.47 4.90 13.23
N PRO A 263 3.36 4.97 12.47
CA PRO A 263 3.38 5.45 11.10
C PRO A 263 3.94 6.87 10.97
N LEU A 264 4.82 7.12 9.99
CA LEU A 264 5.43 8.43 9.78
C LEU A 264 4.36 9.52 9.58
N GLU A 265 3.30 9.20 8.84
CA GLU A 265 2.20 10.12 8.60
C GLU A 265 1.49 10.57 9.88
N LEU A 266 1.44 9.69 10.91
CA LEU A 266 0.85 10.04 12.20
C LEU A 266 1.83 10.88 13.04
N THR A 267 3.13 10.61 12.94
CA THR A 267 4.17 11.45 13.54
C THR A 267 4.09 12.88 13.01
N VAL A 268 4.01 13.06 11.69
CA VAL A 268 3.89 14.37 11.03
C VAL A 268 2.61 15.09 11.45
N GLU A 269 1.47 14.38 11.44
CA GLU A 269 0.19 14.98 11.80
C GLU A 269 0.14 15.42 13.27
N LEU A 270 0.66 14.60 14.19
CA LEU A 270 0.76 14.93 15.61
C LEU A 270 1.73 16.08 15.88
N ALA A 271 2.85 16.11 15.17
CA ALA A 271 3.82 17.19 15.29
C ALA A 271 3.20 18.52 14.86
N LYS A 272 2.51 18.54 13.72
CA LYS A 272 1.78 19.71 13.23
C LYS A 272 0.74 20.21 14.22
N GLU A 273 -0.05 19.32 14.84
CA GLU A 273 -1.03 19.67 15.87
C GLU A 273 -0.39 20.32 17.12
N LYS A 274 0.87 19.97 17.44
CA LYS A 274 1.63 20.55 18.55
C LYS A 274 2.51 21.73 18.15
N GLY A 275 2.46 22.18 16.90
CA GLY A 275 3.35 23.21 16.37
C GLY A 275 4.83 22.80 16.32
N ILE A 276 5.10 21.49 16.28
CA ILE A 276 6.44 20.91 16.16
C ILE A 276 6.75 20.70 14.68
N VAL A 277 7.95 21.12 14.24
CA VAL A 277 8.40 20.91 12.85
C VAL A 277 9.03 19.52 12.73
N VAL A 278 8.67 18.78 11.68
CA VAL A 278 9.31 17.50 11.32
C VAL A 278 10.11 17.70 10.05
N ASP A 279 11.35 17.21 10.01
CA ASP A 279 12.08 17.11 8.74
C ASP A 279 11.52 15.96 7.90
N GLU A 280 10.40 16.22 7.22
CA GLU A 280 9.73 15.25 6.36
C GLU A 280 10.62 14.82 5.20
N LYS A 281 11.50 15.69 4.71
CA LYS A 281 12.40 15.36 3.61
C LYS A 281 13.40 14.31 4.06
N GLU A 282 14.08 14.54 5.18
CA GLU A 282 15.00 13.58 5.78
C GLU A 282 14.27 12.28 6.17
N ALA A 283 13.06 12.35 6.75
CA ALA A 283 12.29 11.15 7.11
C ALA A 283 11.93 10.30 5.88
N ASN A 284 11.54 10.95 4.78
CA ASN A 284 11.26 10.28 3.51
C ASN A 284 12.52 9.74 2.85
N GLU A 285 13.66 10.42 2.99
CA GLU A 285 14.96 9.92 2.54
C GLU A 285 15.37 8.67 3.35
N GLU A 286 15.19 8.66 4.67
CA GLU A 286 15.43 7.49 5.51
C GLU A 286 14.46 6.33 5.19
N LEU A 287 13.18 6.63 4.95
CA LEU A 287 12.21 5.65 4.45
C LEU A 287 12.61 5.11 3.08
N LYS A 288 13.06 5.95 2.16
CA LYS A 288 13.57 5.54 0.85
C LYS A 288 14.82 4.70 1.02
N LYS A 289 15.80 5.10 1.84
CA LYS A 289 16.99 4.30 2.14
C LYS A 289 16.60 2.96 2.75
N HIS A 290 15.63 2.91 3.66
CA HIS A 290 15.15 1.67 4.26
C HIS A 290 14.35 0.81 3.27
N GLN A 291 13.55 1.43 2.41
CA GLN A 291 12.84 0.77 1.31
C GLN A 291 13.80 0.29 0.23
N GLU A 292 14.88 1.02 -0.03
CA GLU A 292 15.96 0.71 -0.96
C GLU A 292 16.88 -0.33 -0.38
N LEU A 293 17.18 -0.33 0.92
CA LEU A 293 17.88 -1.40 1.63
C LEU A 293 17.00 -2.65 1.68
N SER A 294 15.70 -2.49 1.90
CA SER A 294 14.72 -3.58 1.76
C SER A 294 14.56 -4.00 0.31
N ARG A 295 14.66 -3.09 -0.67
CA ARG A 295 14.58 -3.35 -2.11
C ARG A 295 15.90 -3.76 -2.72
N THR A 296 17.06 -3.55 -2.12
CA THR A 296 18.37 -4.05 -2.56
C THR A 296 18.68 -5.34 -1.82
N ALA A 297 18.16 -5.50 -0.60
CA ALA A 297 17.87 -6.81 -0.08
C ALA A 297 16.95 -7.53 -1.08
N SER A 298 15.79 -6.99 -1.48
CA SER A 298 14.80 -7.58 -2.44
C SER A 298 15.26 -7.72 -3.90
N ALA A 299 16.00 -6.77 -4.46
CA ALA A 299 16.50 -6.78 -5.84
C ALA A 299 17.80 -7.57 -5.93
N GLY A 300 18.57 -7.60 -4.82
CA GLY A 300 19.42 -8.73 -4.50
C GLY A 300 18.61 -10.02 -4.57
N MET A 301 17.46 -10.13 -3.88
CA MET A 301 16.61 -11.34 -3.88
C MET A 301 16.02 -11.76 -5.24
N PHE A 302 16.02 -10.91 -6.28
CA PHE A 302 15.40 -11.23 -7.58
C PHE A 302 16.40 -11.36 -8.75
N LYS A 303 17.68 -11.01 -8.55
CA LYS A 303 18.79 -11.45 -9.43
C LYS A 303 19.57 -12.65 -8.86
N GLY A 304 18.98 -13.41 -7.92
CA GLY A 304 19.61 -14.60 -7.33
C GLY A 304 20.35 -14.33 -6.02
N GLY A 305 20.02 -13.28 -5.29
CA GLY A 305 20.59 -13.01 -3.97
C GLY A 305 22.09 -12.67 -3.98
N LEU A 306 22.72 -12.46 -5.13
CA LEU A 306 24.18 -12.44 -5.23
C LEU A 306 24.73 -11.04 -4.96
N GLN A 307 25.51 -10.91 -3.89
CA GLN A 307 26.58 -9.91 -3.85
C GLN A 307 27.86 -10.43 -4.55
N ASP A 308 27.93 -11.73 -4.85
CA ASP A 308 29.14 -12.42 -5.32
C ASP A 308 28.80 -13.60 -6.25
N SER A 309 29.71 -13.93 -7.17
CA SER A 309 29.59 -15.06 -8.11
C SER A 309 30.57 -16.21 -7.80
N GLY A 310 31.18 -16.19 -6.62
CA GLY A 310 32.09 -17.23 -6.16
C GLY A 310 31.44 -18.62 -6.01
N GLU A 311 32.29 -19.63 -5.97
CA GLU A 311 31.91 -21.06 -5.90
C GLU A 311 31.02 -21.36 -4.69
N GLU A 312 31.32 -20.78 -3.52
CA GLU A 312 30.53 -20.96 -2.29
C GLU A 312 29.11 -20.40 -2.42
N THR A 313 28.98 -19.25 -3.09
CA THR A 313 27.67 -18.66 -3.38
C THR A 313 26.86 -19.54 -4.33
N ALA A 314 27.51 -20.18 -5.31
CA ALA A 314 26.86 -21.11 -6.24
C ALA A 314 26.37 -22.40 -5.55
N LYS A 315 27.13 -22.92 -4.58
CA LYS A 315 26.72 -24.05 -3.73
C LYS A 315 25.49 -23.70 -2.89
N LEU A 316 25.54 -22.58 -2.17
CA LEU A 316 24.40 -22.11 -1.35
C LEU A 316 23.16 -21.74 -2.18
N HIS A 317 23.34 -21.31 -3.41
CA HIS A 317 22.23 -21.07 -4.34
C HIS A 317 21.53 -22.37 -4.75
N THR A 318 22.32 -23.39 -5.09
CA THR A 318 21.78 -24.73 -5.39
C THR A 318 21.07 -25.31 -4.17
N ALA A 319 21.62 -25.11 -2.97
CA ALA A 319 20.98 -25.51 -1.72
C ALA A 319 19.66 -24.77 -1.46
N ALA A 320 19.53 -23.51 -1.86
CA ALA A 320 18.29 -22.75 -1.75
C ALA A 320 17.16 -23.34 -2.61
N HIS A 321 17.47 -23.80 -3.83
CA HIS A 321 16.50 -24.48 -4.71
C HIS A 321 16.04 -25.82 -4.12
N LEU A 322 16.97 -26.62 -3.59
CA LEU A 322 16.63 -27.87 -2.91
C LEU A 322 15.78 -27.63 -1.66
N LEU A 323 16.10 -26.58 -0.90
CA LEU A 323 15.33 -26.18 0.28
C LEU A 323 13.89 -25.79 -0.09
N LEU A 324 13.70 -24.97 -1.13
CA LEU A 324 12.37 -24.56 -1.57
C LEU A 324 11.53 -25.75 -2.06
N ALA A 325 12.11 -26.64 -2.85
CA ALA A 325 11.46 -27.86 -3.30
C ALA A 325 11.06 -28.77 -2.11
N SER A 326 11.98 -28.97 -1.16
CA SER A 326 11.74 -29.78 0.04
C SER A 326 10.64 -29.18 0.94
N LEU A 327 10.62 -27.86 1.11
CA LEU A 327 9.56 -27.17 1.86
C LEU A 327 8.19 -27.37 1.21
N ARG A 328 8.10 -27.34 -0.11
CA ARG A 328 6.83 -27.58 -0.83
C ARG A 328 6.37 -29.04 -0.71
N GLN A 329 7.31 -29.99 -0.70
CA GLN A 329 7.01 -31.40 -0.50
C GLN A 329 6.45 -31.67 0.91
N VAL A 330 7.05 -31.06 1.94
CA VAL A 330 6.67 -31.31 3.34
C VAL A 330 5.47 -30.47 3.79
N LEU A 331 5.42 -29.20 3.40
CA LEU A 331 4.42 -28.25 3.88
C LEU A 331 3.25 -28.07 2.90
N GLY A 332 3.46 -28.30 1.61
CA GLY A 332 2.45 -28.20 0.57
C GLY A 332 2.70 -27.11 -0.48
N ASN A 333 1.86 -27.14 -1.53
CA ASN A 333 2.02 -26.32 -2.73
C ASN A 333 1.76 -24.81 -2.54
N HIS A 334 1.25 -24.38 -1.38
CA HIS A 334 1.08 -22.96 -1.02
C HIS A 334 2.38 -22.27 -0.63
N VAL A 335 3.48 -23.01 -0.51
CA VAL A 335 4.81 -22.46 -0.22
C VAL A 335 5.40 -21.88 -1.50
N PHE A 336 5.54 -20.56 -1.53
CA PHE A 336 6.19 -19.79 -2.58
C PHE A 336 7.29 -18.93 -1.97
N GLN A 337 8.39 -18.75 -2.69
CA GLN A 337 9.43 -17.82 -2.29
C GLN A 337 8.86 -16.39 -2.23
N LYS A 338 9.08 -15.73 -1.09
CA LYS A 338 8.78 -14.31 -0.85
C LYS A 338 10.06 -13.48 -0.71
N GLY A 339 11.22 -14.14 -0.63
CA GLY A 339 12.52 -13.51 -0.59
C GLY A 339 13.66 -14.52 -0.48
N SER A 340 14.86 -14.19 -0.95
CA SER A 340 16.08 -14.97 -0.78
C SER A 340 17.33 -14.08 -0.67
N ASN A 341 18.19 -14.28 0.31
CA ASN A 341 19.49 -13.61 0.40
C ASN A 341 20.59 -14.66 0.61
N ILE A 342 21.55 -14.72 -0.31
CA ILE A 342 22.62 -15.73 -0.33
C ILE A 342 23.95 -14.98 -0.28
N THR A 343 24.80 -15.34 0.68
CA THR A 343 26.19 -14.87 0.76
C THR A 343 27.11 -16.09 0.74
N PRO A 344 28.44 -15.95 0.62
CA PRO A 344 29.36 -17.10 0.68
C PRO A 344 29.26 -17.92 1.98
N GLU A 345 28.75 -17.33 3.07
CA GLU A 345 28.71 -17.97 4.40
C GLU A 345 27.33 -18.48 4.81
N ARG A 346 26.25 -18.02 4.18
CA ARG A 346 24.88 -18.35 4.60
C ARG A 346 23.83 -18.14 3.52
N LEU A 347 22.73 -18.87 3.65
CA LEU A 347 21.50 -18.60 2.91
C LEU A 347 20.38 -18.17 3.86
N ARG A 348 19.50 -17.30 3.35
CA ARG A 348 18.24 -16.90 3.97
C ARG A 348 17.14 -17.04 2.95
N LEU A 349 16.13 -17.87 3.23
CA LEU A 349 14.96 -18.05 2.38
C LEU A 349 13.70 -17.63 3.13
N ASP A 350 12.93 -16.71 2.55
CA ASP A 350 11.63 -16.27 3.03
C ASP A 350 10.54 -16.89 2.15
N PHE A 351 9.52 -17.50 2.75
CA PHE A 351 8.49 -18.24 2.02
C PHE A 351 7.08 -18.05 2.62
N SER A 352 6.05 -18.22 1.79
CA SER A 352 4.66 -18.11 2.23
C SER A 352 4.24 -19.31 3.06
N HIS A 353 3.99 -19.07 4.33
CA HIS A 353 3.43 -20.05 5.25
C HIS A 353 2.83 -19.30 6.45
N PRO A 354 1.54 -19.51 6.80
CA PRO A 354 0.86 -18.72 7.81
C PRO A 354 1.30 -19.04 9.24
N GLU A 355 1.72 -20.29 9.48
CA GLU A 355 1.98 -20.83 10.81
C GLU A 355 3.48 -21.04 11.06
N LYS A 356 3.85 -21.36 12.29
CA LYS A 356 5.24 -21.76 12.60
C LYS A 356 5.47 -23.18 12.08
N VAL A 357 6.61 -23.42 11.45
CA VAL A 357 6.96 -24.76 10.97
C VAL A 357 7.33 -25.64 12.17
N GLU A 358 6.74 -26.84 12.24
CA GLU A 358 7.01 -27.76 13.33
C GLU A 358 8.46 -28.28 13.27
N PRO A 359 9.12 -28.51 14.42
CA PRO A 359 10.51 -28.99 14.44
C PRO A 359 10.72 -30.30 13.67
N SER A 360 9.73 -31.21 13.68
CA SER A 360 9.78 -32.46 12.91
C SER A 360 9.78 -32.21 11.40
N GLN A 361 8.95 -31.27 10.93
CA GLN A 361 8.89 -30.87 9.53
C GLN A 361 10.19 -30.20 9.09
N LEU A 362 10.77 -29.33 9.93
CA LEU A 362 12.08 -28.74 9.64
C LEU A 362 13.17 -29.81 9.51
N LYS A 363 13.14 -30.84 10.37
CA LYS A 363 14.09 -31.95 10.27
C LYS A 363 13.90 -32.79 9.02
N GLU A 364 12.65 -33.03 8.62
CA GLU A 364 12.32 -33.72 7.38
C GLU A 364 12.81 -32.95 6.15
N VAL A 365 12.59 -31.62 6.11
CA VAL A 365 13.10 -30.74 5.06
C VAL A 365 14.63 -30.80 4.98
N GLU A 366 15.32 -30.71 6.12
CA GLU A 366 16.78 -30.82 6.17
C GLU A 366 17.29 -32.19 5.67
N ASN A 367 16.58 -33.28 6.00
CA ASN A 367 16.93 -34.62 5.54
C ASN A 367 16.73 -34.77 4.02
N LEU A 368 15.67 -34.19 3.45
CA LEU A 368 15.43 -34.23 2.00
C LEU A 368 16.52 -33.50 1.21
N VAL A 369 16.94 -32.32 1.68
CA VAL A 369 18.04 -31.58 1.05
C VAL A 369 19.33 -32.40 1.09
N ASN A 370 19.67 -32.96 2.25
CA ASN A 370 20.87 -33.79 2.40
C ASN A 370 20.82 -35.09 1.58
N ALA A 371 19.65 -35.73 1.46
CA ALA A 371 19.48 -36.90 0.61
C ALA A 371 19.75 -36.57 -0.87
N ALA A 372 19.30 -35.40 -1.34
CA ALA A 372 19.60 -34.92 -2.68
C ALA A 372 21.11 -34.62 -2.88
N ILE A 373 21.80 -34.17 -1.83
CA ILE A 373 23.27 -33.97 -1.86
C ILE A 373 24.00 -35.32 -1.91
N GLU A 374 23.62 -36.28 -1.07
CA GLU A 374 24.20 -37.62 -1.04
C GLU A 374 23.99 -38.40 -2.35
N ALA A 375 22.89 -38.13 -3.06
CA ALA A 375 22.59 -38.71 -4.35
C ALA A 375 23.45 -38.15 -5.50
N LYS A 376 24.21 -37.06 -5.30
CA LYS A 376 25.16 -36.49 -6.27
C LYS A 376 24.51 -36.16 -7.61
N LEU A 377 23.38 -35.47 -7.55
CA LEU A 377 22.52 -35.15 -8.68
C LEU A 377 23.12 -34.07 -9.57
N GLU A 378 22.87 -34.18 -10.88
CA GLU A 378 23.32 -33.19 -11.86
C GLU A 378 22.43 -31.94 -11.83
N VAL A 379 23.06 -30.78 -11.96
CA VAL A 379 22.38 -29.48 -12.08
C VAL A 379 22.48 -29.00 -13.52
N VAL A 380 21.36 -29.05 -14.23
CA VAL A 380 21.26 -28.74 -15.67
C VAL A 380 20.69 -27.34 -15.87
N LYS A 381 21.34 -26.54 -16.72
CA LYS A 381 20.85 -25.22 -17.17
C LYS A 381 20.32 -25.31 -18.59
N GLU A 382 19.10 -24.82 -18.80
CA GLU A 382 18.48 -24.69 -20.13
C GLU A 382 17.96 -23.26 -20.33
N GLU A 383 18.05 -22.74 -21.56
CA GLU A 383 17.39 -21.48 -21.95
C GLU A 383 16.15 -21.79 -22.79
N MET A 384 15.02 -21.22 -22.41
CA MET A 384 13.73 -21.50 -23.04
C MET A 384 12.78 -20.32 -22.93
N THR A 385 11.65 -20.38 -23.63
CA THR A 385 10.61 -19.35 -23.51
C THR A 385 9.92 -19.42 -22.16
N LEU A 386 9.39 -18.28 -21.68
CA LEU A 386 8.61 -18.22 -20.44
C LEU A 386 7.40 -19.17 -20.48
N GLU A 387 6.76 -19.32 -21.63
CA GLU A 387 5.64 -20.25 -21.85
C GLU A 387 6.10 -21.69 -21.65
N ARG A 388 7.21 -22.09 -22.27
CA ARG A 388 7.76 -23.43 -22.11
C ARG A 388 8.16 -23.72 -20.68
N ALA A 389 8.76 -22.76 -19.98
CA ALA A 389 9.13 -22.89 -18.57
C ALA A 389 7.90 -23.18 -17.68
N LYS A 390 6.76 -22.52 -17.95
CA LYS A 390 5.49 -22.78 -17.25
C LYS A 390 4.94 -24.18 -17.54
N GLU A 391 4.98 -24.61 -18.80
CA GLU A 391 4.48 -25.93 -19.21
C GLU A 391 5.22 -27.09 -18.52
N ILE A 392 6.54 -26.96 -18.34
CA ILE A 392 7.38 -27.99 -17.71
C ILE A 392 7.39 -27.90 -16.18
N GLY A 393 6.54 -27.04 -15.60
CA GLY A 393 6.38 -26.87 -14.16
C GLY A 393 7.54 -26.15 -13.48
N ALA A 394 8.32 -25.33 -14.19
CA ALA A 394 9.39 -24.56 -13.57
C ALA A 394 8.80 -23.53 -12.59
N MET A 395 9.34 -23.51 -11.36
CA MET A 395 8.91 -22.55 -10.35
C MET A 395 9.51 -21.17 -10.66
N GLY A 396 8.72 -20.12 -10.45
CA GLY A 396 9.15 -18.74 -10.66
C GLY A 396 8.16 -17.77 -10.03
N VAL A 397 8.58 -16.53 -9.82
CA VAL A 397 7.70 -15.46 -9.33
C VAL A 397 7.09 -14.80 -10.55
N PHE A 398 6.02 -15.40 -11.08
CA PHE A 398 5.36 -15.00 -12.34
C PHE A 398 4.70 -13.61 -12.32
N GLU A 399 4.69 -12.93 -11.17
CA GLU A 399 4.34 -11.50 -11.03
C GLU A 399 5.50 -10.56 -11.45
N ALA A 400 6.72 -11.09 -11.64
CA ALA A 400 7.85 -10.34 -12.15
C ALA A 400 7.81 -10.24 -13.69
N LYS A 401 8.22 -9.09 -14.24
CA LYS A 401 8.41 -8.93 -15.69
C LYS A 401 9.63 -9.74 -16.13
N TYR A 402 9.43 -11.00 -16.52
CA TYR A 402 10.42 -11.79 -17.24
C TYR A 402 10.53 -11.33 -18.70
N GLY A 403 11.71 -11.49 -19.31
CA GLY A 403 11.87 -11.38 -20.76
C GLY A 403 11.23 -12.57 -21.49
N GLU A 404 11.19 -12.53 -22.82
CA GLU A 404 10.64 -13.62 -23.65
C GLU A 404 11.39 -14.96 -23.45
N MET A 405 12.70 -14.87 -23.19
CA MET A 405 13.59 -15.99 -22.89
C MET A 405 14.03 -15.96 -21.42
N VAL A 406 14.05 -17.13 -20.78
CA VAL A 406 14.46 -17.32 -19.39
C VAL A 406 15.44 -18.49 -19.25
N SER A 407 16.32 -18.42 -18.26
CA SER A 407 17.15 -19.56 -17.85
C SER A 407 16.41 -20.39 -16.79
N VAL A 408 16.35 -21.70 -16.99
CA VAL A 408 15.79 -22.67 -16.04
C VAL A 408 16.91 -23.59 -15.57
N TYR A 409 17.02 -23.73 -14.25
CA TYR A 409 17.91 -24.70 -13.61
C TYR A 409 17.09 -25.86 -13.09
N SER A 410 17.48 -27.09 -13.45
CA SER A 410 16.86 -28.33 -12.95
C SER A 410 17.89 -29.17 -12.21
N VAL A 411 17.52 -29.70 -11.05
CA VAL A 411 18.25 -30.78 -10.39
C VAL A 411 17.53 -32.08 -10.72
N VAL A 412 18.21 -32.98 -11.43
CA VAL A 412 17.63 -34.23 -11.94
C VAL A 412 18.34 -35.44 -11.36
N ASP A 413 17.58 -36.48 -11.08
CA ASP A 413 18.13 -37.76 -10.64
C ASP A 413 18.55 -38.67 -11.82
N ASP A 414 19.24 -39.77 -11.50
CA ASP A 414 19.73 -40.75 -12.49
C ASP A 414 18.61 -41.42 -13.30
N LYS A 415 17.35 -41.29 -12.87
CA LYS A 415 16.15 -41.81 -13.55
C LYS A 415 15.44 -40.73 -14.37
N GLY A 416 15.95 -39.50 -14.37
CA GLY A 416 15.36 -38.36 -15.04
C GLY A 416 14.20 -37.70 -14.28
N GLU A 417 13.99 -38.05 -13.01
CA GLU A 417 13.02 -37.38 -12.14
C GLU A 417 13.57 -36.04 -11.65
N VAL A 418 12.70 -35.03 -11.61
CA VAL A 418 13.08 -33.65 -11.30
C VAL A 418 12.89 -33.41 -9.81
N VAL A 419 13.99 -33.18 -9.10
CA VAL A 419 13.98 -32.88 -7.66
C VAL A 419 13.68 -31.40 -7.41
N SER A 420 14.24 -30.52 -8.24
CA SER A 420 13.93 -29.10 -8.24
C SER A 420 14.03 -28.54 -9.66
N ARG A 421 13.19 -27.56 -9.98
CA ARG A 421 13.22 -26.85 -11.26
C ARG A 421 12.72 -25.43 -11.11
N GLU A 422 13.58 -24.46 -11.38
CA GLU A 422 13.29 -23.05 -11.12
C GLU A 422 13.82 -22.14 -12.24
N ILE A 423 13.07 -21.08 -12.53
CA ILE A 423 13.53 -19.98 -13.38
C ILE A 423 14.51 -19.15 -12.56
N CYS A 424 15.80 -19.22 -12.89
CA CYS A 424 16.86 -18.54 -12.15
C CYS A 424 18.00 -18.07 -13.06
N GLY A 425 18.55 -16.89 -12.75
CA GLY A 425 19.66 -16.27 -13.49
C GLY A 425 20.99 -16.23 -12.75
N GLY A 426 21.10 -16.84 -11.57
CA GLY A 426 22.34 -16.85 -10.78
C GLY A 426 23.20 -18.11 -10.98
N PRO A 427 24.43 -18.13 -10.43
CA PRO A 427 25.35 -19.25 -10.53
C PRO A 427 24.85 -20.41 -9.67
N HIS A 428 25.15 -21.62 -10.13
CA HIS A 428 24.81 -22.87 -9.47
C HIS A 428 26.03 -23.79 -9.47
N ALA A 429 26.10 -24.68 -8.49
CA ALA A 429 27.01 -25.82 -8.53
C ALA A 429 26.64 -26.71 -9.73
N LYS A 430 27.60 -27.46 -10.26
CA LYS A 430 27.31 -28.37 -11.39
C LYS A 430 26.71 -29.69 -10.90
N ASN A 431 27.01 -30.06 -9.65
CA ASN A 431 26.51 -31.27 -9.03
C ASN A 431 26.18 -31.03 -7.55
N THR A 432 25.13 -31.68 -7.03
CA THR A 432 24.75 -31.52 -5.62
C THR A 432 25.82 -32.05 -4.65
N ALA A 433 26.73 -32.93 -5.09
CA ALA A 433 27.87 -33.40 -4.29
C ALA A 433 28.84 -32.28 -3.88
N GLU A 434 28.82 -31.16 -4.59
CA GLU A 434 29.68 -29.99 -4.29
C GLU A 434 29.21 -29.23 -3.04
N LEU A 435 27.98 -29.47 -2.56
CA LEU A 435 27.36 -28.67 -1.49
C LEU A 435 27.84 -29.03 -0.08
N GLY A 436 28.47 -30.20 0.14
CA GLY A 436 28.85 -30.64 1.49
C GLY A 436 27.63 -31.07 2.32
N HIS A 437 27.47 -30.57 3.54
CA HIS A 437 26.34 -30.88 4.41
C HIS A 437 25.41 -29.69 4.62
N PHE A 438 24.11 -29.86 4.41
CA PHE A 438 23.13 -28.80 4.59
C PHE A 438 22.56 -28.77 6.00
N LYS A 439 22.47 -27.57 6.60
CA LYS A 439 21.92 -27.40 7.94
C LYS A 439 21.06 -26.16 8.11
N ILE A 440 19.88 -26.33 8.70
CA ILE A 440 19.00 -25.24 9.09
C ILE A 440 19.46 -24.68 10.43
N ALA A 441 19.96 -23.44 10.43
CA ALA A 441 20.40 -22.75 11.64
C ALA A 441 19.23 -22.19 12.45
N LYS A 442 18.21 -21.63 11.78
CA LYS A 442 17.05 -21.04 12.46
C LYS A 442 15.85 -20.90 11.53
N GLU A 443 14.66 -21.05 12.10
CA GLU A 443 13.39 -20.66 11.51
C GLU A 443 12.74 -19.54 12.36
N GLU A 444 12.20 -18.50 11.71
CA GLU A 444 11.53 -17.37 12.39
C GLU A 444 10.42 -16.72 11.54
N ALA A 445 9.49 -16.03 12.19
CA ALA A 445 8.49 -15.22 11.49
C ALA A 445 9.16 -14.00 10.84
N SER A 446 8.89 -13.74 9.56
CA SER A 446 9.39 -12.55 8.85
C SER A 446 8.34 -11.45 8.77
N SER A 447 7.11 -11.80 8.39
CA SER A 447 5.97 -10.89 8.34
C SER A 447 4.67 -11.71 8.36
N SER A 448 3.50 -11.05 8.34
CA SER A 448 2.21 -11.76 8.31
C SER A 448 2.14 -12.72 7.12
N GLY A 449 1.97 -14.01 7.37
CA GLY A 449 1.90 -15.03 6.33
C GLY A 449 3.24 -15.46 5.72
N VAL A 450 4.38 -14.99 6.26
CA VAL A 450 5.71 -15.26 5.72
C VAL A 450 6.67 -15.74 6.82
N ARG A 451 7.29 -16.89 6.57
CA ARG A 451 8.32 -17.51 7.42
C ARG A 451 9.69 -17.36 6.78
N ARG A 452 10.74 -17.43 7.60
CA ARG A 452 12.14 -17.26 7.20
C ARG A 452 12.97 -18.41 7.75
N ILE A 453 13.72 -19.05 6.87
CA ILE A 453 14.77 -20.02 7.23
C ILE A 453 16.13 -19.38 6.96
N LYS A 454 17.05 -19.55 7.92
CA LYS A 454 18.48 -19.30 7.75
C LYS A 454 19.19 -20.65 7.80
N ALA A 455 20.04 -20.91 6.83
CA ALA A 455 20.77 -22.17 6.69
C ALA A 455 22.20 -21.94 6.18
N VAL A 456 23.04 -22.95 6.36
CA VAL A 456 24.47 -22.96 5.99
C VAL A 456 24.82 -24.29 5.33
N LEU A 457 25.96 -24.32 4.66
CA LEU A 457 26.64 -25.54 4.22
C LEU A 457 27.86 -25.78 5.13
N GLU A 458 28.03 -27.00 5.61
CA GLU A 458 29.11 -27.47 6.50
C GLU A 458 30.05 -28.45 5.80
#